data_AF-A0A917PW91-F1
#
_entry.id   AF-A0A917PW91-F1
#
_cell.length_a   1.000
_cell.length_b   1.000
_cell.length_c   1.000
_cell.angle_alpha   90.00
_cell.angle_beta   90.00
_cell.angle_gamma   90.00
#
_symmetry.space_group_name_H-M   'P 1'
#
loop_
_entity.id
_entity.type
_entity.pdbx_description
1 polymer ?
#
loop_
_entity_poly.entity_id
_entity_poly.type
_entity_poly.pdbx_seq_one_letter_code
_entity_poly.pdbx_strand_id
1 'polypeptide(L)'
;MASVIRRAVETVSTSRADDLAFHALADVSGILEKVEDARIVGGQMVALLLDAFPSAGVVPRRTADADAAVSTMVAGSGILHQELTAAGYQATAGNNYRRSGRSIDVLIPAPAGHFIRQEQGGRAFDAAPGIRLALAAEPIIVDANVTMLDGSLLSFTARVPSPEVAVILKAYAIQGRFAAKWRVA
;
A
#
# COMPACT_ATOMS: atom_id res chain seq x y z
N MET A 1 -23.17 -5.52 -13.79
CA MET A 1 -22.34 -4.79 -12.80
C MET A 1 -21.96 -5.79 -11.72
N ALA A 2 -20.68 -6.13 -11.59
CA ALA A 2 -20.23 -6.98 -10.49
C ALA A 2 -20.41 -6.21 -9.17
N SER A 3 -20.88 -6.88 -8.11
CA SER A 3 -21.00 -6.26 -6.79
C SER A 3 -19.61 -5.97 -6.24
N VAL A 4 -19.34 -4.73 -5.85
CA VAL A 4 -18.13 -4.37 -5.08
C VAL A 4 -18.17 -5.14 -3.75
N ILE A 5 -17.07 -5.82 -3.41
CA ILE A 5 -16.95 -6.52 -2.13
C ILE A 5 -16.56 -5.51 -1.07
N ARG A 6 -17.34 -5.44 0.02
CA ARG A 6 -17.05 -4.61 1.20
C ARG A 6 -16.94 -5.48 2.44
N ARG A 7 -15.93 -5.24 3.27
CA ARG A 7 -15.65 -5.99 4.51
C ARG A 7 -15.34 -5.00 5.64
N ALA A 8 -15.86 -5.28 6.83
CA ALA A 8 -15.42 -4.63 8.05
C ALA A 8 -14.40 -5.53 8.75
N VAL A 9 -13.32 -4.95 9.25
CA VAL A 9 -12.28 -5.67 9.99
C VAL A 9 -11.98 -4.96 11.31
N GLU A 10 -11.78 -5.77 12.34
CA GLU A 10 -11.35 -5.33 13.66
C GLU A 10 -9.96 -5.87 13.91
N THR A 11 -9.02 -5.00 14.28
CA THR A 11 -7.64 -5.40 14.56
C THR A 11 -7.07 -4.57 15.69
N VAL A 12 -5.93 -5.01 16.23
CA VAL A 12 -5.29 -4.37 17.37
C VAL A 12 -3.85 -4.07 17.03
N SER A 13 -3.43 -2.84 17.32
CA SER A 13 -2.03 -2.44 17.31
C SER A 13 -1.30 -3.09 18.49
N THR A 14 -0.16 -3.71 18.21
CA THR A 14 0.59 -4.47 19.22
C THR A 14 1.94 -3.83 19.58
N SER A 15 2.28 -2.71 18.93
CA SER A 15 3.52 -1.99 19.16
C SER A 15 3.42 -0.55 18.67
N ARG A 16 4.36 0.31 19.12
CA ARG A 16 4.45 1.68 18.60
C ARG A 16 4.71 1.72 17.09
N ALA A 17 5.39 0.71 16.56
CA ALA A 17 5.62 0.59 15.13
C ALA A 17 4.32 0.28 14.38
N ASP A 18 3.45 -0.55 14.96
CA ASP A 18 2.11 -0.81 14.41
C ASP A 18 1.27 0.47 14.42
N ASP A 19 1.26 1.23 15.53
CA ASP A 19 0.53 2.50 15.60
C ASP A 19 0.94 3.45 14.46
N LEU A 20 2.25 3.60 14.26
CA LEU A 20 2.79 4.45 13.19
C LEU A 20 2.40 3.95 11.80
N ALA A 21 2.41 2.63 11.59
CA ALA A 21 2.04 2.03 10.32
C ALA A 21 0.54 2.15 10.05
N PHE A 22 -0.32 1.95 11.05
CA PHE A 22 -1.77 2.14 10.92
C PHE A 22 -2.14 3.60 10.71
N HIS A 23 -1.46 4.54 11.37
CA HIS A 23 -1.66 5.95 11.07
C HIS A 23 -1.19 6.32 9.66
N ALA A 24 -0.06 5.79 9.19
CA ALA A 24 0.40 6.00 7.82
C ALA A 24 -0.61 5.45 6.81
N LEU A 25 -1.17 4.27 7.11
CA LEU A 25 -2.16 3.60 6.29
C LEU A 25 -3.49 4.36 6.25
N ALA A 26 -3.96 4.88 7.38
CA ALA A 26 -5.15 5.70 7.47
C ALA A 26 -4.97 7.01 6.69
N ASP A 27 -3.85 7.72 6.90
CA ASP A 27 -3.51 8.96 6.20
C ASP A 27 -3.51 8.75 4.68
N VAL A 28 -2.79 7.74 4.19
CA VAL A 28 -2.71 7.48 2.74
C VAL A 28 -4.04 6.98 2.18
N SER A 29 -4.79 6.16 2.93
CA SER A 29 -6.11 5.71 2.48
C SER A 29 -7.06 6.87 2.25
N GLY A 30 -7.15 7.81 3.20
CA GLY A 30 -7.97 9.02 3.07
C GLY A 30 -7.52 9.95 1.94
N ILE A 31 -6.21 10.10 1.72
CA ILE A 31 -5.69 10.86 0.57
C ILE A 31 -6.11 10.20 -0.76
N LEU A 32 -6.02 8.87 -0.84
CA LEU A 32 -6.36 8.14 -2.06
C LEU A 32 -7.85 8.09 -2.34
N GLU A 33 -8.76 8.43 -1.43
CA GLU A 33 -10.20 8.49 -1.73
C GLU A 33 -10.52 9.44 -2.89
N LYS A 34 -9.72 10.51 -3.04
CA LYS A 34 -9.85 11.51 -4.11
C LYS A 34 -9.15 11.11 -5.42
N VAL A 35 -8.52 9.94 -5.45
CA VAL A 35 -7.67 9.49 -6.56
C VAL A 35 -8.21 8.17 -7.10
N GLU A 36 -8.90 8.19 -8.24
CA GLU A 36 -9.57 6.99 -8.77
C GLU A 36 -8.59 5.83 -9.02
N ASP A 37 -7.48 6.12 -9.71
CA ASP A 37 -6.48 5.14 -10.17
C ASP A 37 -5.39 4.90 -9.11
N ALA A 38 -5.84 4.49 -7.92
CA ALA A 38 -5.01 4.23 -6.76
C ALA A 38 -5.49 3.03 -5.91
N ARG A 39 -4.54 2.40 -5.21
CA ARG A 39 -4.81 1.23 -4.36
C ARG A 39 -3.80 1.10 -3.21
N ILE A 40 -4.24 0.63 -2.05
CA ILE A 40 -3.35 0.16 -0.99
C ILE A 40 -2.78 -1.19 -1.40
N VAL A 41 -1.45 -1.35 -1.33
CA VAL A 41 -0.75 -2.59 -1.72
C VAL A 41 0.23 -3.03 -0.62
N GLY A 42 1.14 -3.93 -0.95
CA GLY A 42 2.31 -4.22 -0.11
C GLY A 42 2.01 -5.04 1.14
N GLY A 43 2.61 -4.67 2.27
CA GLY A 43 2.48 -5.40 3.54
C GLY A 43 1.11 -5.26 4.17
N GLN A 44 0.64 -4.03 4.31
CA GLN A 44 -0.63 -3.69 4.95
C GLN A 44 -1.84 -4.25 4.19
N MET A 45 -1.80 -4.25 2.86
CA MET A 45 -2.80 -4.93 2.03
C MET A 45 -3.00 -6.39 2.46
N VAL A 46 -1.91 -7.13 2.67
CA VAL A 46 -2.01 -8.55 3.06
C VAL A 46 -2.58 -8.71 4.46
N ALA A 47 -2.21 -7.83 5.40
CA ALA A 47 -2.77 -7.87 6.74
C ALA A 47 -4.29 -7.64 6.72
N LEU A 48 -4.75 -6.58 6.03
CA LEU A 48 -6.18 -6.29 5.87
C LEU A 48 -6.95 -7.44 5.20
N LEU A 49 -6.36 -8.08 4.18
CA LEU A 49 -6.99 -9.22 3.50
C LEU A 49 -7.07 -10.46 4.38
N LEU A 50 -6.08 -10.72 5.24
CA LEU A 50 -6.12 -11.83 6.19
C LEU A 50 -7.15 -11.59 7.29
N ASP A 51 -7.34 -10.35 7.73
CA ASP A 51 -8.40 -10.00 8.68
C ASP A 51 -9.79 -10.08 8.02
N ALA A 52 -9.90 -9.68 6.74
CA ALA A 52 -11.15 -9.71 5.97
C ALA A 52 -11.56 -11.13 5.51
N PHE A 53 -10.59 -12.01 5.33
CA PHE A 53 -10.77 -13.41 4.92
C PHE A 53 -9.92 -14.34 5.82
N PRO A 54 -10.33 -14.53 7.09
CA PRO A 54 -9.56 -15.29 8.06
C PRO A 54 -9.27 -16.70 7.58
N SER A 55 -8.00 -17.10 7.67
CA SER A 55 -7.51 -18.43 7.31
C SER A 55 -6.89 -19.09 8.53
N ALA A 56 -7.36 -20.29 8.88
CA ALA A 56 -6.91 -20.99 10.07
C ALA A 56 -5.39 -21.23 10.05
N GLY A 57 -4.72 -20.90 11.15
CA GLY A 57 -3.27 -21.10 11.32
C GLY A 57 -2.39 -20.04 10.66
N VAL A 58 -2.96 -19.00 10.03
CA VAL A 58 -2.19 -17.90 9.44
C VAL A 58 -2.21 -16.70 10.37
N VAL A 59 -1.02 -16.24 10.77
CA VAL A 59 -0.86 -14.98 11.51
C VAL A 59 -0.31 -13.91 10.57
N PRO A 60 -1.00 -12.77 10.40
CA PRO A 60 -0.49 -11.67 9.59
C PRO A 60 0.88 -11.19 10.08
N ARG A 61 1.84 -11.11 9.15
CA ARG A 61 3.12 -10.45 9.45
C ARG A 61 2.91 -8.94 9.55
N ARG A 62 3.42 -8.33 10.61
CA ARG A 62 3.43 -6.86 10.77
C ARG A 62 4.40 -6.20 9.79
N THR A 63 4.04 -5.00 9.31
CA THR A 63 4.86 -4.16 8.45
C THR A 63 4.93 -2.75 9.02
N ALA A 64 6.07 -2.08 8.87
CA ALA A 64 6.33 -0.79 9.53
C ALA A 64 5.93 0.43 8.68
N ASP A 65 5.54 0.17 7.44
CA ASP A 65 5.24 1.12 6.38
C ASP A 65 3.85 0.86 5.79
N ALA A 66 3.31 1.88 5.14
CA ALA A 66 2.16 1.75 4.27
C ALA A 66 2.61 1.85 2.80
N ASP A 67 2.10 0.97 1.95
CA ASP A 67 2.39 1.00 0.52
C ASP A 67 1.14 1.43 -0.26
N ALA A 68 1.29 2.41 -1.13
CA ALA A 68 0.28 2.83 -2.08
C ALA A 68 0.74 2.55 -3.51
N ALA A 69 -0.20 2.22 -4.38
CA ALA A 69 0.01 2.10 -5.80
C ALA A 69 -0.81 3.17 -6.53
N VAL A 70 -0.21 3.82 -7.52
CA VAL A 70 -0.89 4.76 -8.42
C VAL A 70 -0.44 4.56 -9.85
N SER A 71 -1.25 4.97 -10.83
CA SER A 71 -0.80 4.95 -12.22
C SER A 71 0.29 5.96 -12.51
N THR A 72 1.01 5.76 -13.61
CA THR A 72 2.04 6.69 -14.09
C THR A 72 1.47 8.07 -14.39
N MET A 73 0.19 8.16 -14.77
CA MET A 73 -0.51 9.42 -15.00
C MET A 73 -0.71 10.19 -13.69
N VAL A 74 -1.19 9.53 -12.64
CA VAL A 74 -1.34 10.12 -11.30
C VAL A 74 0.02 10.50 -10.70
N ALA A 75 1.03 9.65 -10.87
CA ALA A 75 2.39 9.95 -10.43
C ALA A 75 2.97 11.17 -11.17
N GLY A 76 2.79 11.23 -12.49
CA GLY A 76 3.32 12.30 -13.34
C GLY A 76 2.61 13.65 -13.17
N SER A 77 1.34 13.66 -12.76
CA SER A 77 0.61 14.91 -12.49
C SER A 77 1.06 15.61 -11.21
N GLY A 78 1.71 14.89 -10.30
CA GLY A 78 2.13 15.41 -8.99
C GLY A 78 1.00 15.59 -7.98
N ILE A 79 -0.25 15.23 -8.30
CA ILE A 79 -1.40 15.43 -7.40
C ILE A 79 -1.22 14.70 -6.07
N LEU A 80 -0.76 13.43 -6.10
CA LEU A 80 -0.52 12.67 -4.87
C LEU A 80 0.62 13.28 -4.04
N HIS A 81 1.64 13.85 -4.70
CA HIS A 81 2.73 14.53 -4.01
C HIS A 81 2.21 15.79 -3.28
N GLN A 82 1.35 16.57 -3.92
CA GLN A 82 0.74 17.75 -3.32
C GLN A 82 -0.14 17.38 -2.11
N GLU A 83 -1.00 16.36 -2.23
CA GLU A 83 -1.85 15.93 -1.11
C GLU A 83 -1.02 15.38 0.06
N LEU A 84 0.02 14.57 -0.20
CA LEU A 84 0.90 14.05 0.85
C LEU A 84 1.68 15.18 1.55
N THR A 85 2.20 16.13 0.80
CA THR A 85 2.94 17.28 1.37
C THR A 85 2.01 18.22 2.15
N ALA A 86 0.79 18.46 1.67
CA ALA A 86 -0.24 19.19 2.40
C ALA A 86 -0.64 18.48 3.71
N ALA A 87 -0.62 17.15 3.74
CA ALA A 87 -0.79 16.35 4.95
C ALA A 87 0.44 16.34 5.88
N GLY A 88 1.50 17.09 5.54
CA GLY A 88 2.72 17.24 6.36
C GLY A 88 3.75 16.14 6.14
N TYR A 89 3.62 15.31 5.09
CA TYR A 89 4.66 14.38 4.71
C TYR A 89 5.77 15.08 3.92
N GLN A 90 7.01 14.71 4.21
CA GLN A 90 8.15 15.13 3.43
C GLN A 90 8.51 14.03 2.44
N ALA A 91 8.59 14.39 1.16
CA ALA A 91 9.19 13.51 0.17
C ALA A 91 10.67 13.34 0.52
N THR A 92 11.10 12.09 0.67
CA THR A 92 12.50 11.74 0.87
C THR A 92 13.07 11.21 -0.45
N ALA A 93 14.08 10.36 -0.41
CA ALA A 93 14.66 9.81 -1.62
C ALA A 93 13.67 8.88 -2.36
N GLY A 94 13.48 9.12 -3.66
CA GLY A 94 12.64 8.28 -4.52
C GLY A 94 11.14 8.45 -4.23
N ASN A 95 10.46 7.31 -4.04
CA ASN A 95 9.02 7.21 -3.82
C ASN A 95 8.59 7.27 -2.34
N ASN A 96 9.53 7.43 -1.42
CA ASN A 96 9.25 7.36 0.01
C ASN A 96 8.85 8.73 0.59
N TYR A 97 7.84 8.72 1.46
CA TYR A 97 7.35 9.87 2.19
C TYR A 97 7.35 9.61 3.69
N ARG A 98 7.80 10.59 4.49
CA ARG A 98 7.90 10.43 5.94
C ARG A 98 7.25 11.57 6.71
N ARG A 99 6.67 11.23 7.86
CA ARG A 99 6.10 12.18 8.82
C ARG A 99 6.11 11.58 10.22
N SER A 100 6.85 12.17 11.15
CA SER A 100 6.83 11.78 12.58
C SER A 100 6.94 10.26 12.82
N GLY A 101 7.85 9.58 12.11
CA GLY A 101 8.03 8.11 12.19
C GLY A 101 7.12 7.28 11.28
N ARG A 102 6.07 7.86 10.70
CA ARG A 102 5.23 7.26 9.66
C ARG A 102 5.98 7.21 8.34
N SER A 103 5.80 6.13 7.57
CA SER A 103 6.42 5.94 6.27
C SER A 103 5.39 5.47 5.25
N ILE A 104 5.34 6.13 4.09
CA ILE A 104 4.51 5.75 2.95
C ILE A 104 5.42 5.57 1.73
N ASP A 105 5.34 4.42 1.09
CA ASP A 105 5.99 4.15 -0.19
C ASP A 105 4.97 4.14 -1.33
N VAL A 106 5.28 4.84 -2.43
CA VAL A 106 4.40 4.95 -3.60
C VAL A 106 4.96 4.15 -4.77
N LEU A 107 4.26 3.12 -5.20
CA LEU A 107 4.63 2.27 -6.32
C LEU A 107 3.86 2.66 -7.58
N ILE A 108 4.49 2.45 -8.73
CA ILE A 108 3.86 2.65 -10.05
C ILE A 108 3.92 1.37 -10.89
N PRO A 109 3.11 1.24 -11.95
CA PRO A 109 3.22 0.13 -12.89
C PRO A 109 4.59 0.04 -13.55
N ALA A 110 5.25 -1.13 -13.43
CA ALA A 110 6.38 -1.45 -14.28
C ALA A 110 5.95 -1.63 -15.75
N PRO A 111 6.73 -1.16 -16.72
CA PRO A 111 6.49 -1.41 -18.14
C PRO A 111 6.77 -2.88 -18.53
N ALA A 112 7.57 -3.58 -17.72
CA ALA A 112 8.00 -4.95 -17.92
C ALA A 112 7.75 -5.81 -16.67
N GLY A 113 8.00 -7.11 -16.76
CA GLY A 113 7.79 -8.07 -15.67
C GLY A 113 8.80 -8.03 -14.52
N HIS A 114 9.51 -6.91 -14.32
CA HIS A 114 10.54 -6.77 -13.28
C HIS A 114 10.52 -5.38 -12.64
N PHE A 115 11.09 -5.28 -11.44
CA PHE A 115 11.21 -4.02 -10.70
C PHE A 115 12.24 -3.11 -11.36
N ILE A 116 11.87 -1.84 -11.53
CA ILE A 116 12.74 -0.83 -12.15
C ILE A 116 12.43 0.55 -11.58
N ARG A 117 13.47 1.37 -11.37
CA ARG A 117 13.29 2.78 -11.01
C ARG A 117 12.90 3.57 -12.25
N GLN A 118 11.85 4.38 -12.17
CA GLN A 118 11.40 5.24 -13.26
C GLN A 118 11.11 6.64 -12.76
N GLU A 119 11.34 7.64 -13.61
CA GLU A 119 10.97 9.02 -13.32
C GLU A 119 9.58 9.33 -13.87
N GLN A 120 8.74 9.98 -13.06
CA GLN A 120 7.44 10.51 -13.44
C GLN A 120 7.30 11.90 -12.82
N GLY A 121 6.97 12.92 -13.61
CA GLY A 121 6.77 14.28 -13.11
C GLY A 121 7.96 14.85 -12.32
N GLY A 122 9.19 14.54 -12.74
CA GLY A 122 10.42 14.98 -12.08
C GLY A 122 10.75 14.24 -10.77
N ARG A 123 10.06 13.14 -10.47
CA ARG A 123 10.30 12.33 -9.27
C ARG A 123 10.52 10.87 -9.62
N ALA A 124 11.45 10.23 -8.92
CA ALA A 124 11.74 8.82 -9.12
C ALA A 124 10.81 7.94 -8.29
N PHE A 125 10.31 6.87 -8.90
CA PHE A 125 9.46 5.87 -8.29
C PHE A 125 9.99 4.47 -8.54
N ASP A 126 9.70 3.56 -7.61
CA ASP A 126 9.89 2.14 -7.85
C ASP A 126 8.68 1.61 -8.62
N ALA A 127 8.93 1.21 -9.86
CA ALA A 127 7.93 0.58 -10.70
C ALA A 127 7.93 -0.92 -10.45
N ALA A 128 6.75 -1.47 -10.15
CA ALA A 128 6.59 -2.86 -9.77
C ALA A 128 5.66 -3.61 -10.75
N PRO A 129 5.98 -4.86 -11.12
CA PRO A 129 5.09 -5.70 -11.92
C PRO A 129 3.83 -6.07 -11.12
N GLY A 130 2.72 -6.30 -11.83
CA GLY A 130 1.41 -6.60 -11.23
C GLY A 130 0.64 -5.37 -10.73
N ILE A 131 1.28 -4.21 -10.55
CA ILE A 131 0.58 -2.98 -10.12
C ILE A 131 -0.51 -2.56 -11.13
N ARG A 132 -0.26 -2.69 -12.44
CA ARG A 132 -1.29 -2.43 -13.46
C ARG A 132 -2.55 -3.27 -13.24
N LEU A 133 -2.39 -4.53 -12.86
CA LEU A 133 -3.51 -5.42 -12.57
C LEU A 133 -4.25 -5.00 -11.29
N ALA A 134 -3.52 -4.61 -10.25
CA ALA A 134 -4.08 -4.13 -8.98
C ALA A 134 -4.92 -2.86 -9.12
N LEU A 135 -4.54 -1.99 -10.04
CA LEU A 135 -5.27 -0.76 -10.37
C LEU A 135 -6.49 -1.03 -11.27
N ALA A 136 -6.35 -1.92 -12.25
CA ALA A 136 -7.42 -2.23 -13.20
C ALA A 136 -8.55 -3.10 -12.61
N ALA A 137 -8.25 -3.92 -11.59
CA ALA A 137 -9.25 -4.76 -10.94
C ALA A 137 -10.14 -3.95 -9.97
N GLU A 138 -11.41 -4.35 -9.86
CA GLU A 138 -12.34 -3.82 -8.86
C GLU A 138 -11.74 -3.99 -7.45
N PRO A 139 -11.71 -2.94 -6.61
CA PRO A 139 -11.20 -3.07 -5.25
C PRO A 139 -12.12 -3.91 -4.36
N ILE A 140 -11.51 -4.53 -3.37
CA ILE A 140 -12.20 -4.82 -2.12
C ILE A 140 -12.10 -3.57 -1.24
N ILE A 141 -13.25 -3.13 -0.74
CA ILE A 141 -13.36 -2.03 0.22
C ILE A 141 -13.27 -2.63 1.62
N VAL A 142 -12.29 -2.19 2.41
CA VAL A 142 -12.08 -2.65 3.78
C VAL A 142 -12.29 -1.47 4.72
N ASP A 143 -13.34 -1.54 5.54
CA ASP A 143 -13.55 -0.63 6.66
C ASP A 143 -12.79 -1.18 7.87
N ALA A 144 -11.65 -0.57 8.19
CA ALA A 144 -10.76 -1.00 9.25
C ALA A 144 -11.00 -0.20 10.52
N ASN A 145 -11.19 -0.92 11.61
CA ASN A 145 -11.25 -0.40 12.97
C ASN A 145 -10.05 -0.96 13.73
N VAL A 146 -9.14 -0.07 14.14
CA VAL A 146 -7.89 -0.44 14.82
C VAL A 146 -7.95 0.08 16.24
N THR A 147 -7.87 -0.82 17.22
CA THR A 147 -7.61 -0.42 18.61
C THR A 147 -6.11 -0.14 18.75
N MET A 148 -5.76 1.12 19.01
CA MET A 148 -4.39 1.62 19.15
C MET A 148 -3.80 1.23 20.52
N LEU A 149 -2.48 1.35 20.71
CA LEU A 149 -1.84 0.99 21.99
C LEU A 149 -2.35 1.78 23.20
N ASP A 150 -2.80 3.01 23.00
CA ASP A 150 -3.37 3.85 24.05
C ASP A 150 -4.87 3.56 24.31
N GLY A 151 -5.43 2.56 23.63
CA GLY A 151 -6.84 2.18 23.69
C GLY A 151 -7.77 3.05 22.85
N SER A 152 -7.25 4.06 22.15
CA SER A 152 -8.06 4.84 21.20
C SER A 152 -8.42 4.00 19.97
N LEU A 153 -9.51 4.37 19.31
CA LEU A 153 -9.96 3.74 18.07
C LEU A 153 -9.55 4.59 16.86
N LEU A 154 -8.84 3.98 15.91
CA LEU A 154 -8.56 4.56 14.61
C LEU A 154 -9.38 3.83 13.54
N SER A 155 -10.30 4.56 12.90
CA SER A 155 -11.15 4.02 11.83
C SER A 155 -10.79 4.65 10.48
N PHE A 156 -10.70 3.84 9.42
CA PHE A 156 -10.48 4.30 8.06
C PHE A 156 -10.98 3.28 7.03
N THR A 157 -11.21 3.73 5.79
CA THR A 157 -11.58 2.85 4.68
C THR A 157 -10.40 2.69 3.71
N ALA A 158 -9.96 1.47 3.47
CA ALA A 158 -8.89 1.15 2.53
C ALA A 158 -9.44 0.44 1.28
N ARG A 159 -8.92 0.83 0.11
CA ARG A 159 -9.18 0.13 -1.16
C ARG A 159 -8.00 -0.80 -1.44
N VAL A 160 -8.20 -2.11 -1.35
CA VAL A 160 -7.17 -3.14 -1.59
C VAL A 160 -7.53 -4.00 -2.80
N PRO A 161 -6.55 -4.62 -3.49
CA PRO A 161 -6.83 -5.64 -4.50
C PRO A 161 -7.52 -6.86 -3.90
N SER A 162 -8.07 -7.72 -4.76
CA SER A 162 -8.54 -9.03 -4.34
C SER A 162 -7.38 -9.93 -3.85
N PRO A 163 -7.66 -11.00 -3.07
CA PRO A 163 -6.65 -11.96 -2.66
C PRO A 163 -5.82 -12.54 -3.82
N GLU A 164 -6.45 -12.82 -4.96
CA GLU A 164 -5.78 -13.36 -6.16
C GLU A 164 -4.74 -12.37 -6.71
N VAL A 165 -5.11 -11.10 -6.82
CA VAL A 165 -4.19 -10.05 -7.27
C VAL A 165 -3.10 -9.79 -6.24
N ALA A 166 -3.43 -9.83 -4.94
CA ALA A 166 -2.45 -9.71 -3.87
C ALA A 166 -1.41 -10.84 -3.93
N VAL A 167 -1.82 -12.08 -4.20
CA VAL A 167 -0.91 -13.22 -4.39
C VAL A 167 0.04 -12.98 -5.57
N ILE A 168 -0.47 -12.49 -6.71
CA ILE A 168 0.35 -12.14 -7.87
C ILE A 168 1.40 -11.07 -7.52
N LEU A 169 0.99 -10.00 -6.83
CA LEU A 169 1.91 -8.94 -6.37
C LEU A 169 3.00 -9.51 -5.46
N LYS A 170 2.66 -10.38 -4.51
CA LYS A 170 3.64 -10.97 -3.60
C LYS A 170 4.56 -11.98 -4.29
N ALA A 171 4.06 -12.73 -5.28
CA ALA A 171 4.88 -13.62 -6.09
C ALA A 171 6.00 -12.85 -6.81
N TYR A 172 5.66 -11.72 -7.43
CA TYR A 172 6.67 -10.84 -8.04
C TYR A 172 7.63 -10.26 -7.01
N ALA A 173 7.15 -9.77 -5.86
CA ALA A 173 8.01 -9.24 -4.81
C ALA A 173 9.01 -10.28 -4.28
N ILE A 174 8.58 -11.54 -4.15
CA ILE A 174 9.46 -12.65 -3.78
C ILE A 174 10.51 -12.90 -4.87
N GLN A 175 10.10 -12.98 -6.14
CA GLN A 175 11.01 -13.15 -7.27
C GLN A 175 12.06 -12.03 -7.31
N GLY A 176 11.66 -10.77 -7.14
CA GLY A 176 12.56 -9.62 -7.11
C GLY A 176 13.59 -9.69 -5.99
N ARG A 177 13.18 -10.12 -4.78
CA ARG A 177 14.09 -10.33 -3.65
C ARG A 177 15.13 -11.40 -3.91
N PHE A 178 14.78 -12.47 -4.62
CA PHE A 178 15.72 -13.52 -4.98
C PHE A 178 16.62 -13.13 -6.15
N ALA A 179 16.11 -12.37 -7.13
CA ALA A 179 16.93 -11.87 -8.25
C ALA A 179 18.02 -10.89 -7.78
N ALA A 180 17.76 -10.07 -6.76
CA ALA A 180 18.76 -9.19 -6.16
C ALA A 180 19.89 -9.95 -5.45
N LYS A 181 19.63 -11.19 -4.97
CA LYS A 181 20.62 -12.01 -4.25
C LYS A 181 21.59 -12.76 -5.17
N TRP A 182 21.28 -12.92 -6.46
CA TRP A 182 22.12 -13.67 -7.41
C TRP A 182 23.05 -12.79 -8.27
N ARG A 183 23.03 -11.46 -8.11
CA ARG A 183 23.88 -10.53 -8.88
C ARG A 183 25.28 -10.31 -8.28
N VAL A 184 25.75 -11.22 -7.43
CA VAL A 184 27.12 -11.25 -6.93
C VAL A 184 27.65 -12.68 -7.11
N ALA A 185 28.17 -12.96 -8.31
CA ALA A 185 29.05 -14.07 -8.63
C ALA A 185 29.99 -13.60 -9.75
#